data_AF-A0A2E0FKA9-F1
#
_entry.id   AF-A0A2E0FKA9-F1
#
_cell.length_a   1.000
_cell.length_b   1.000
_cell.length_c   1.000
_cell.angle_alpha   90.00
_cell.angle_beta   90.00
_cell.angle_gamma   90.00
#
_symmetry.space_group_name_H-M   'P 1'
#
loop_
_entity.id
_entity.type
_entity.pdbx_description
1 polymer ?
#
loop_
_entity_poly.entity_id
_entity_poly.type
_entity_poly.pdbx_seq_one_letter_code
_entity_poly.pdbx_strand_id
1 'polypeptide(L)'
;MAWNIDMVLMLRSIIGDLDKTKFTNERLKQILVIGAYNVYNDAVFSTEYTIDVGSVSISPDPITESDSDFATLTVYKSACILIGSEVKTEAANAISIKDGPSAIDLRAVSGTLNTLYKDLCQKYDDMLKTYRYEKGDGGTPAGTAVLSPYAPASWSASMNRYETDGYF
;
A
#
# COMPACT_ATOMS: atom_id res chain seq x y z
N MET A 1 3.69 6.61 -19.35
CA MET A 1 3.58 5.28 -18.73
C MET A 1 2.34 5.32 -17.86
N ALA A 2 1.45 4.35 -17.94
CA ALA A 2 0.20 4.27 -17.19
C ALA A 2 0.45 4.20 -15.67
N TRP A 3 1.51 3.51 -15.20
CA TRP A 3 1.81 3.43 -13.76
C TRP A 3 1.91 4.79 -13.06
N ASN A 4 2.43 5.81 -13.75
CA ASN A 4 2.68 7.12 -13.16
C ASN A 4 1.40 7.95 -12.90
N ILE A 5 0.26 7.49 -13.42
CA ILE A 5 -1.08 8.02 -13.15
C ILE A 5 -1.80 7.05 -12.23
N ASP A 6 -1.91 5.79 -12.63
CA ASP A 6 -2.80 4.83 -11.98
C ASP A 6 -2.30 4.46 -10.58
N MET A 7 -1.02 4.15 -10.42
CA MET A 7 -0.46 3.82 -9.11
C MET A 7 -0.39 5.06 -8.20
N VAL A 8 -0.25 6.25 -8.77
CA VAL A 8 -0.34 7.51 -8.01
C VAL A 8 -1.75 7.72 -7.48
N LEU A 9 -2.78 7.47 -8.30
CA LEU A 9 -4.18 7.54 -7.87
C LEU A 9 -4.52 6.47 -6.81
N MET A 10 -4.03 5.24 -6.98
CA MET A 10 -4.17 4.17 -5.98
C MET A 10 -3.48 4.54 -4.66
N LEU A 11 -2.28 5.13 -4.71
CA LEU A 11 -1.60 5.58 -3.50
C LEU A 11 -2.37 6.71 -2.82
N ARG A 12 -2.87 7.69 -3.59
CA ARG A 12 -3.69 8.80 -3.06
C ARG A 12 -4.96 8.30 -2.38
N SER A 13 -5.63 7.29 -2.93
CA SER A 13 -6.84 6.74 -2.33
C SER A 13 -6.57 6.05 -1.00
N ILE A 14 -5.45 5.32 -0.89
CA ILE A 14 -5.07 4.62 0.34
C ILE A 14 -4.68 5.60 1.45
N ILE A 15 -3.97 6.68 1.12
CA ILE A 15 -3.54 7.68 2.12
C ILE A 15 -4.57 8.79 2.37
N GLY A 16 -5.71 8.78 1.68
CA GLY A 16 -6.76 9.79 1.84
C GLY A 16 -6.40 11.17 1.27
N ASP A 17 -5.55 11.23 0.24
CA ASP A 17 -5.05 12.45 -0.41
C ASP A 17 -5.76 12.75 -1.76
N LEU A 18 -7.05 12.43 -1.85
CA LEU A 18 -7.88 12.62 -3.06
C LEU A 18 -8.47 14.04 -3.14
N ASP A 19 -9.17 14.47 -2.08
CA ASP A 19 -9.95 15.71 -2.08
C ASP A 19 -9.12 16.96 -1.71
N LYS A 20 -8.00 16.76 -1.02
CA LYS A 20 -7.10 17.83 -0.59
C LYS A 20 -5.65 17.40 -0.71
N THR A 21 -4.99 17.82 -1.79
CA THR A 21 -3.61 17.44 -2.12
C THR A 21 -2.59 17.97 -1.11
N LYS A 22 -2.17 17.13 -0.16
CA LYS A 22 -1.05 17.34 0.76
C LYS A 22 0.28 17.03 0.08
N PHE A 23 0.31 16.06 -0.83
CA PHE A 23 1.53 15.65 -1.53
C PHE A 23 1.52 16.03 -3.02
N THR A 24 2.68 16.43 -3.54
CA THR A 24 2.86 16.64 -4.99
C THR A 24 2.94 15.30 -5.71
N ASN A 25 2.54 15.28 -6.98
CA ASN A 25 2.61 14.05 -7.79
C ASN A 25 4.06 13.57 -7.95
N GLU A 26 5.03 14.47 -8.01
CA GLU A 26 6.45 14.16 -8.11
C GLU A 26 6.94 13.43 -6.87
N ARG A 27 6.53 13.87 -5.67
CA ARG A 27 6.87 13.19 -4.42
C ARG A 27 6.25 11.80 -4.35
N LEU A 28 4.99 11.64 -4.76
CA LEU A 28 4.34 10.33 -4.77
C LEU A 28 5.01 9.37 -5.75
N LYS A 29 5.42 9.84 -6.93
CA LYS A 29 6.19 9.04 -7.90
C LYS A 29 7.52 8.58 -7.33
N GLN A 30 8.27 9.46 -6.68
CA GLN A 30 9.55 9.10 -6.03
C GLN A 30 9.36 8.01 -4.97
N ILE A 31 8.34 8.15 -4.13
CA ILE A 31 8.04 7.15 -3.09
C ILE A 31 7.61 5.83 -3.72
N LEU A 32 6.81 5.86 -4.80
CA LEU A 32 6.41 4.66 -5.54
C LEU A 32 7.61 3.90 -6.11
N VAL A 33 8.59 4.60 -6.69
CA VAL A 33 9.80 3.97 -7.23
C VAL A 33 10.66 3.35 -6.11
N ILE A 34 10.77 4.03 -4.96
CA ILE A 34 11.45 3.46 -3.79
C ILE A 34 10.69 2.25 -3.24
N GLY A 35 9.36 2.31 -3.20
CA GLY A 35 8.50 1.19 -2.85
C GLY A 35 8.71 0.00 -3.78
N ALA A 36 8.73 0.24 -5.09
CA ALA A 36 8.94 -0.76 -6.13
C ALA A 36 10.31 -1.43 -5.99
N TYR A 37 11.36 -0.65 -5.72
CA TYR A 37 12.70 -1.17 -5.46
C TYR A 37 12.70 -2.13 -4.26
N ASN A 38 12.02 -1.77 -3.17
CA ASN A 38 11.93 -2.64 -2.00
C ASN A 38 11.10 -3.91 -2.29
N VAL A 39 9.97 -3.78 -2.98
CA VAL A 39 9.12 -4.91 -3.35
C VAL A 39 9.86 -5.91 -4.24
N TYR A 40 10.63 -5.40 -5.20
CA TYR A 40 11.45 -6.23 -6.09
C TYR A 40 12.54 -7.01 -5.33
N ASN A 41 13.05 -6.47 -4.22
CA ASN A 41 13.96 -7.19 -3.33
C ASN A 41 13.24 -8.14 -2.36
N ASP A 42 11.99 -7.83 -2.01
CA ASP A 42 11.17 -8.60 -1.07
C ASP A 42 10.55 -9.85 -1.74
N ALA A 43 10.35 -9.90 -3.06
CA ALA A 43 9.78 -11.07 -3.73
C ALA A 43 10.27 -11.28 -5.16
N VAL A 44 10.14 -12.52 -5.65
CA VAL A 44 10.41 -12.86 -7.05
C VAL A 44 9.14 -12.71 -7.86
N PHE A 45 9.23 -11.98 -8.97
CA PHE A 45 8.13 -11.76 -9.92
C PHE A 45 8.43 -12.50 -11.23
N SER A 46 7.37 -12.84 -11.96
CA SER A 46 7.51 -13.47 -13.29
C SER A 46 8.07 -12.49 -14.33
N THR A 47 7.79 -11.20 -14.15
CA THR A 47 8.26 -10.14 -15.03
C THR A 47 9.52 -9.52 -14.44
N GLU A 48 10.55 -9.38 -15.28
CA GLU A 48 11.79 -8.71 -14.89
C GLU A 48 11.60 -7.19 -14.97
N TYR A 49 11.69 -6.53 -13.83
CA TYR A 49 11.58 -5.07 -13.73
C TYR A 49 12.93 -4.42 -13.52
N THR A 50 13.18 -3.35 -14.27
CA THR A 50 14.25 -2.38 -14.05
C THR A 50 13.67 -1.19 -13.30
N ILE A 51 14.10 -1.02 -12.05
CA ILE A 51 13.72 0.11 -11.19
C ILE A 51 14.92 1.05 -11.06
N ASP A 52 14.77 2.28 -11.54
CA ASP A 52 15.79 3.32 -11.38
C ASP A 52 15.26 4.47 -10.51
N VAL A 53 15.80 4.54 -9.30
CA VAL A 53 15.47 5.56 -8.30
C VAL A 53 15.97 6.95 -8.71
N GLY A 54 17.10 7.03 -9.43
CA GLY A 54 17.69 8.29 -9.87
C GLY A 54 16.89 8.97 -10.98
N SER A 55 16.38 8.19 -11.93
CA SER A 55 15.52 8.69 -13.01
C SER A 55 14.01 8.64 -12.69
N VAL A 56 13.61 8.08 -11.54
CA VAL A 56 12.22 7.89 -11.13
C VAL A 56 11.44 7.09 -12.18
N SER A 57 11.97 5.91 -12.53
CA SER A 57 11.41 5.06 -13.57
C SER A 57 11.23 3.60 -13.13
N ILE A 58 10.19 2.97 -13.69
CA ILE A 58 9.86 1.55 -13.57
C ILE A 58 9.61 1.06 -14.99
N SER A 59 10.34 0.04 -15.42
CA SER A 59 10.23 -0.53 -16.77
C SER A 59 10.42 -2.06 -16.73
N PRO A 60 9.55 -2.87 -17.36
CA PRO A 60 8.33 -2.48 -18.08
C PRO A 60 7.27 -1.89 -17.15
N ASP A 61 6.24 -1.27 -17.73
CA ASP A 61 5.18 -0.61 -16.96
C ASP A 61 4.22 -1.66 -16.37
N PRO A 62 4.14 -1.81 -15.03
CA PRO A 62 3.39 -2.90 -14.40
C PRO A 62 1.88 -2.85 -14.69
N ILE A 63 1.35 -1.68 -15.04
CA ILE A 63 -0.06 -1.55 -15.41
C ILE A 63 -0.30 -2.07 -16.82
N THR A 64 0.60 -1.79 -17.77
CA THR A 64 0.46 -2.30 -19.14
C THR A 64 0.73 -3.79 -19.22
N GLU A 65 1.63 -4.31 -18.38
CA GLU A 65 1.88 -5.75 -18.22
C GLU A 65 0.77 -6.49 -17.46
N SER A 66 -0.25 -5.77 -16.97
CA SER A 66 -1.35 -6.34 -16.16
C SER A 66 -0.88 -7.10 -14.91
N ASP A 67 0.26 -6.69 -14.35
CA ASP A 67 0.83 -7.27 -13.12
C ASP A 67 0.25 -6.55 -11.89
N SER A 68 -0.99 -6.93 -11.55
CA SER A 68 -1.69 -6.37 -10.40
C SER A 68 -1.00 -6.66 -9.08
N ASP A 69 -0.24 -7.76 -8.99
CA ASP A 69 0.43 -8.19 -7.78
C ASP A 69 1.60 -7.25 -7.47
N PHE A 70 2.49 -7.04 -8.45
CA PHE A 70 3.59 -6.09 -8.31
C PHE A 70 3.09 -4.66 -8.08
N ALA A 71 2.07 -4.23 -8.83
CA ALA A 71 1.51 -2.88 -8.68
C ALA A 71 0.91 -2.67 -7.28
N THR A 72 0.10 -3.61 -6.79
CA THR A 72 -0.55 -3.46 -5.48
C THR A 72 0.46 -3.54 -4.34
N LEU A 73 1.39 -4.50 -4.36
CA LEU A 73 2.45 -4.60 -3.35
C LEU A 73 3.28 -3.31 -3.30
N THR A 74 3.63 -2.75 -4.46
CA THR A 74 4.36 -1.48 -4.57
C THR A 74 3.59 -0.34 -3.93
N VAL A 75 2.29 -0.21 -4.21
CA VAL A 75 1.45 0.85 -3.63
C VAL A 75 1.37 0.74 -2.11
N TYR A 76 1.14 -0.46 -1.56
CA TYR A 76 1.06 -0.66 -0.12
C TYR A 76 2.41 -0.44 0.59
N LYS A 77 3.52 -0.89 -0.01
CA LYS A 77 4.87 -0.60 0.52
C LYS A 77 5.13 0.91 0.55
N SER A 78 4.72 1.60 -0.51
CA SER A 78 4.86 3.05 -0.64
C SER A 78 4.03 3.81 0.39
N ALA A 79 2.79 3.35 0.65
CA ALA A 79 1.94 3.90 1.70
C ALA A 79 2.56 3.74 3.10
N CYS A 80 3.10 2.56 3.42
CA CYS A 80 3.82 2.31 4.67
C CYS A 80 5.01 3.28 4.84
N ILE A 81 5.84 3.47 3.80
CA ILE A 81 6.97 4.41 3.83
C ILE A 81 6.50 5.85 4.04
N LEU A 82 5.45 6.27 3.32
CA LEU A 82 4.96 7.64 3.37
C LEU A 82 4.35 7.98 4.74
N ILE A 83 3.42 7.17 5.23
CA ILE A 83 2.80 7.39 6.56
C ILE A 83 3.84 7.28 7.67
N GLY A 84 4.84 6.40 7.53
CA GLY A 84 5.97 6.35 8.47
C GLY A 84 6.75 7.67 8.55
N SER A 85 6.88 8.40 7.43
CA SER A 85 7.49 9.73 7.43
C SER A 85 6.60 10.80 8.10
N GLU A 86 5.28 10.66 7.99
CA GLU A 86 4.33 11.53 8.68
C GLU A 86 4.33 11.29 10.19
N VAL A 87 4.35 10.03 10.64
CA VAL A 87 4.46 9.68 12.06
C VAL A 87 5.69 10.33 12.69
N LYS A 88 6.84 10.29 12.02
CA LYS A 88 8.06 10.97 12.50
C LYS A 88 7.89 12.48 12.60
N THR A 89 7.21 13.08 11.64
CA THR A 89 6.99 14.53 11.60
C THR A 89 5.98 15.00 12.66
N GLU A 90 4.85 14.32 12.79
CA GLU A 90 3.81 14.65 13.77
C GLU A 90 4.23 14.30 15.20
N ALA A 91 5.03 13.25 15.39
CA ALA A 91 5.62 12.95 16.70
C ALA A 91 6.57 14.06 17.18
N ALA A 92 7.31 14.70 16.27
CA ALA A 92 8.17 15.84 16.61
C ALA A 92 7.36 17.09 17.01
N ASN A 93 6.13 17.23 16.49
CA ASN A 93 5.23 18.36 16.76
C ASN A 93 4.21 18.08 17.88
N ALA A 94 4.32 16.96 18.59
CA ALA A 94 3.37 16.55 19.62
C ALA A 94 3.51 17.38 20.91
N ILE A 95 2.78 18.49 20.99
CA ILE A 95 2.73 19.38 22.16
C ILE A 95 1.48 19.06 23.00
N SER A 96 1.62 19.11 24.33
CA SER A 96 0.50 19.05 25.27
C SER A 96 0.52 20.29 26.14
N ILE A 97 -0.52 21.12 26.04
CA ILE A 97 -0.68 22.33 26.86
C ILE A 97 -1.91 22.11 27.73
N LYS A 98 -1.74 22.29 29.04
CA LYS A 98 -2.83 22.28 30.01
C LYS A 98 -2.97 23.67 30.61
N ASP A 99 -4.17 24.22 30.53
CA ASP A 99 -4.57 25.48 31.17
C ASP A 99 -5.86 25.25 31.96
N GLY A 100 -5.71 25.02 33.27
CA GLY A 100 -6.82 24.68 34.17
C GLY A 100 -7.56 23.40 33.72
N PRO A 101 -8.90 23.44 33.55
CA PRO A 101 -9.68 22.30 33.05
C PRO A 101 -9.56 22.07 31.53
N SER A 102 -8.92 22.99 30.80
CA SER A 102 -8.75 22.89 29.35
C SER A 102 -7.39 22.27 29.01
N ALA A 103 -7.38 21.30 28.10
CA ALA A 103 -6.16 20.69 27.60
C ALA A 103 -6.23 20.53 26.10
N ILE A 104 -5.14 20.88 25.42
CA ILE A 104 -4.88 20.50 24.03
C ILE A 104 -3.75 19.50 24.07
N ASP A 105 -4.03 18.24 23.72
CA ASP A 105 -3.03 17.18 23.66
C ASP A 105 -2.91 16.62 22.24
N LEU A 106 -1.86 17.04 21.54
CA LEU A 106 -1.55 16.59 20.19
C LEU A 106 -0.85 15.22 20.18
N ARG A 107 -0.47 14.66 21.34
CA ARG A 107 0.16 13.33 21.43
C ARG A 107 -0.80 12.21 21.04
N ALA A 108 -2.10 12.41 21.22
CA ALA A 108 -3.11 11.45 20.80
C ALA A 108 -3.12 11.27 19.27
N VAL A 109 -2.89 12.35 18.51
CA VAL A 109 -2.87 12.32 17.04
C VAL A 109 -1.68 11.50 16.52
N SER A 110 -0.49 11.69 17.10
CA SER A 110 0.69 10.89 16.73
C SER A 110 0.53 9.41 17.11
N GLY A 111 -0.20 9.13 18.19
CA GLY A 111 -0.61 7.77 18.58
C GLY A 111 -1.50 7.10 17.53
N THR A 112 -2.56 7.77 17.08
CA THR A 112 -3.46 7.25 16.04
C THR A 112 -2.74 7.05 14.71
N LEU A 113 -1.88 7.99 14.32
CA LEU A 113 -1.11 7.89 13.08
C LEU A 113 -0.11 6.71 13.12
N ASN A 114 0.49 6.43 14.28
CA ASN A 114 1.35 5.26 14.47
C ASN A 114 0.57 3.95 14.36
N THR A 115 -0.69 3.91 14.81
CA THR A 115 -1.56 2.74 14.61
C THR A 115 -1.85 2.52 13.12
N LEU A 116 -2.16 3.60 12.38
CA LEU A 116 -2.38 3.53 10.92
C LEU A 116 -1.12 3.06 10.18
N TYR A 117 0.05 3.59 10.56
CA TYR A 117 1.34 3.14 10.03
C TYR A 117 1.52 1.64 10.21
N LYS A 118 1.33 1.12 11.43
CA LYS A 118 1.45 -0.32 11.72
C LYS A 118 0.46 -1.15 10.92
N ASP A 119 -0.79 -0.72 10.82
CA ASP A 119 -1.83 -1.41 10.05
C ASP A 119 -1.47 -1.52 8.56
N LEU A 120 -1.02 -0.42 7.94
CA LEU A 120 -0.61 -0.42 6.53
C LEU A 120 0.62 -1.29 6.27
N CYS A 121 1.63 -1.22 7.15
CA CYS A 121 2.81 -2.06 7.02
C CYS A 121 2.48 -3.55 7.26
N GLN A 122 1.59 -3.86 8.21
CA GLN A 122 1.12 -5.22 8.44
C GLN A 122 0.35 -5.77 7.23
N LYS A 123 -0.55 -4.97 6.63
CA LYS A 123 -1.26 -5.34 5.40
C LYS A 123 -0.28 -5.65 4.26
N TYR A 124 0.79 -4.86 4.12
CA TYR A 124 1.85 -5.15 3.16
C TYR A 124 2.50 -6.52 3.44
N ASP A 125 2.92 -6.77 4.68
CA ASP A 125 3.57 -8.03 5.05
C ASP A 125 2.65 -9.24 4.83
N ASP A 126 1.36 -9.09 5.13
CA ASP A 126 0.38 -10.16 4.94
C ASP A 126 0.11 -10.41 3.45
N MET A 127 0.00 -9.36 2.63
CA MET A 127 -0.06 -9.50 1.17
C MET A 127 1.19 -10.15 0.58
N LEU A 128 2.37 -9.78 1.08
CA LEU A 128 3.64 -10.37 0.65
C LEU A 128 3.71 -11.86 1.01
N LYS A 129 3.25 -12.25 2.20
CA LYS A 129 3.17 -13.66 2.60
C LYS A 129 2.21 -14.43 1.69
N THR A 130 1.03 -13.88 1.41
CA THR A 130 0.06 -14.51 0.50
C THR A 130 0.64 -14.65 -0.90
N TYR A 131 1.27 -13.61 -1.44
CA TYR A 131 1.93 -13.67 -2.74
C TYR A 131 3.03 -14.74 -2.77
N ARG A 132 3.89 -14.80 -1.74
CA ARG A 132 4.91 -15.84 -1.64
C ARG A 132 4.33 -17.24 -1.48
N TYR A 133 3.21 -17.40 -0.78
CA TYR A 133 2.52 -18.69 -0.66
C TYR A 133 1.88 -19.13 -1.99
N GLU A 134 1.35 -18.19 -2.77
CA GLU A 134 0.68 -18.44 -4.05
C GLU A 134 1.62 -18.55 -5.25
N LYS A 135 2.79 -17.92 -5.18
CA LYS A 135 3.71 -17.78 -6.32
C LYS A 135 5.14 -18.22 -6.01
N GLY A 136 5.47 -18.55 -4.75
CA GLY A 136 6.83 -18.83 -4.29
C GLY A 136 7.05 -20.26 -3.76
N ASP A 137 8.07 -20.91 -4.34
CA ASP A 137 8.74 -22.16 -3.95
C ASP A 137 8.04 -23.50 -4.32
N GLY A 138 7.72 -23.67 -5.61
CA GLY A 138 7.59 -25.01 -6.21
C GLY A 138 6.36 -25.84 -5.80
N GLY A 139 5.40 -25.28 -5.09
CA GLY A 139 4.14 -25.94 -4.73
C GLY A 139 2.94 -25.28 -5.42
N THR A 140 2.15 -26.04 -6.16
CA THR A 140 0.83 -25.63 -6.67
C THR A 140 0.00 -25.04 -5.53
N PRO A 141 -0.49 -23.79 -5.62
CA PRO A 141 -1.36 -23.23 -4.60
C PRO A 141 -2.72 -23.92 -4.74
N ALA A 142 -3.06 -24.76 -3.77
CA ALA A 142 -4.41 -25.27 -3.63
C ALA A 142 -5.31 -24.14 -3.07
N GLY A 143 -5.91 -23.37 -3.97
CA GLY A 143 -7.16 -22.63 -3.71
C GLY A 143 -7.08 -21.41 -2.80
N THR A 144 -6.30 -20.39 -3.17
CA THR A 144 -6.38 -19.07 -2.51
C THR A 144 -6.72 -17.98 -3.52
N ALA A 145 -7.68 -17.14 -3.16
CA ALA A 145 -8.09 -15.97 -3.92
C ALA A 145 -7.38 -14.75 -3.33
N VAL A 146 -6.61 -14.05 -4.17
CA VAL A 146 -6.03 -12.74 -3.84
C VAL A 146 -7.18 -11.78 -3.50
N LEU A 147 -7.36 -11.47 -2.21
CA LEU A 147 -8.30 -10.46 -1.72
C LEU A 147 -7.56 -9.15 -1.47
N SER A 148 -6.94 -8.59 -2.51
CA SER A 148 -6.66 -7.15 -2.52
C SER A 148 -7.83 -6.45 -3.20
N PRO A 149 -8.23 -5.22 -2.81
CA PRO A 149 -9.31 -4.49 -3.47
C PRO A 149 -9.07 -4.22 -4.97
N TYR A 150 -7.87 -4.54 -5.48
CA TYR A 150 -7.46 -4.37 -6.88
C TYR A 150 -7.14 -5.70 -7.57
N ALA A 151 -7.30 -6.84 -6.89
CA ALA A 151 -7.09 -8.15 -7.48
C ALA A 151 -8.32 -8.62 -8.25
N PRO A 152 -8.15 -9.28 -9.40
CA PRO A 152 -9.27 -9.73 -10.25
C PRO A 152 -10.23 -10.71 -9.55
N ALA A 153 -9.78 -11.41 -8.51
CA ALA A 153 -10.62 -12.33 -7.71
C ALA A 153 -11.44 -11.64 -6.59
N SER A 154 -11.17 -10.37 -6.28
CA SER A 154 -11.86 -9.65 -5.20
C SER A 154 -13.32 -9.34 -5.52
N TRP A 155 -13.66 -9.15 -6.81
CA TRP A 155 -15.03 -8.94 -7.28
C TRP A 155 -15.88 -10.22 -7.14
N SER A 156 -15.32 -11.40 -7.43
CA SER A 156 -16.03 -12.68 -7.33
C SER A 156 -16.27 -13.15 -5.90
N ALA A 157 -15.41 -12.77 -4.95
CA ALA A 157 -15.58 -13.13 -3.55
C ALA A 157 -16.68 -12.29 -2.85
N SER A 158 -16.89 -11.05 -3.30
CA SER A 158 -17.94 -10.18 -2.77
C SER A 158 -19.35 -10.58 -3.22
N MET A 159 -19.50 -11.32 -4.33
CA MET A 159 -20.79 -11.85 -4.75
C MET A 159 -21.16 -13.16 -4.02
N ASN A 160 -20.20 -14.05 -3.76
CA ASN A 160 -20.48 -15.34 -3.11
C ASN A 160 -20.90 -15.24 -1.63
N ARG A 161 -20.58 -14.15 -0.93
CA ARG A 161 -21.00 -13.94 0.47
C ARG A 161 -22.48 -13.62 0.65
N TYR A 162 -23.20 -13.27 -0.42
CA TYR A 162 -24.63 -13.01 -0.36
C TYR A 162 -25.50 -14.23 -0.65
N GLU A 163 -24.91 -15.35 -1.09
CA GLU A 163 -25.67 -16.53 -1.53
C GLU A 163 -25.60 -17.72 -0.56
N THR A 164 -24.70 -17.70 0.44
CA THR A 164 -24.46 -18.83 1.37
C THR A 164 -25.07 -18.67 2.77
N ASP A 165 -26.06 -17.79 2.95
CA ASP A 165 -26.87 -17.68 4.18
C ASP A 165 -28.36 -18.01 3.91
N GLY A 166 -28.60 -19.09 3.15
CA GLY A 166 -29.93 -19.60 2.82
C GLY A 166 -30.02 -21.10 3.07
N TYR A 167 -30.71 -21.48 4.16
CA TYR A 167 -31.31 -22.77 4.49
C TYR A 167 -31.07 -23.94 3.53
N PHE A 168 -30.32 -24.96 3.98
CA PHE A 168 -30.72 -26.38 4.13
C PHE A 168 -29.57 -27.18 4.74
#